data_AF-X1S3U7-F1
#
_entry.id   AF-X1S3U7-F1
#
_cell.length_a   1.000
_cell.length_b   1.000
_cell.length_c   1.000
_cell.angle_alpha   90.00
_cell.angle_beta   90.00
_cell.angle_gamma   90.00
#
_symmetry.space_group_name_H-M   'P 1'
#
loop_
_entity.id
_entity.type
_entity.pdbx_description
1 polymer ?
#
loop_
_entity_poly.entity_id
_entity_poly.type
_entity_poly.pdbx_seq_one_letter_code
_entity_poly.pdbx_strand_id
1 'polypeptide(L)'
;MIKSKKHENHTLSVDVDTEVKEIIKKELERQKRQLILIASENFTSQEVIKTMGSVLTNKYAEGYPGFRYYAGCENFDEIEKLAINRANQLFGSNYSNVQPHSGVNANLAVYLSVLNCGDRILSMNLRDGGHLSHGHNLLILYHLNLLETDGYQFHRIQF
;
A
#
# COMPACT_ATOMS: atom_id res chain seq x y z
N MET A 1 -0.37 46.91 12.94
CA MET A 1 -0.60 45.95 11.82
C MET A 1 0.49 44.91 11.85
N ILE A 2 0.20 43.71 12.37
CA ILE A 2 1.12 42.57 12.26
C ILE A 2 1.04 42.10 10.81
N LYS A 3 2.11 42.28 10.04
CA LYS A 3 2.21 41.68 8.69
C LYS A 3 2.17 40.16 8.88
N SER A 4 1.08 39.53 8.44
CA SER A 4 1.00 38.08 8.28
C SER A 4 2.20 37.65 7.43
N LYS A 5 3.17 36.96 8.03
CA LYS A 5 4.17 36.24 7.26
C LYS A 5 3.40 35.19 6.47
N LYS A 6 3.38 35.32 5.14
CA LYS A 6 2.97 34.20 4.26
C LYS A 6 3.76 32.99 4.72
N HIS A 7 3.07 31.92 5.08
CA HIS A 7 3.73 30.67 5.42
C HIS A 7 4.42 30.19 4.16
N GLU A 8 5.75 30.33 4.09
CA GLU A 8 6.54 29.73 3.04
C GLU A 8 6.49 28.21 3.26
N ASN A 9 6.06 27.46 2.25
CA ASN A 9 6.06 26.01 2.30
C ASN A 9 7.51 25.54 2.19
N HIS A 10 8.08 25.15 3.33
CA HIS A 10 9.43 24.58 3.46
C HIS A 10 9.60 23.27 2.66
N THR A 11 8.50 22.64 2.25
CA THR A 11 8.44 21.45 1.40
C THR A 11 8.90 21.65 -0.05
N LEU A 12 9.12 22.89 -0.49
CA LEU A 12 9.59 23.21 -1.85
C LEU A 12 11.09 23.58 -1.91
N SER A 13 11.83 23.34 -0.82
CA SER A 13 13.29 23.54 -0.80
C SER A 13 13.97 22.65 -1.85
N VAL A 14 14.74 23.27 -2.75
CA VAL A 14 15.25 22.64 -3.98
C VAL A 14 16.53 21.82 -3.79
N ASP A 15 17.15 21.91 -2.61
CA ASP A 15 18.46 21.29 -2.34
C ASP A 15 18.56 20.73 -0.93
N VAL A 16 18.12 19.48 -0.73
CA VAL A 16 18.09 18.91 0.62
C VAL A 16 19.04 17.72 0.81
N ASP A 17 19.38 16.96 -0.24
CA ASP A 17 20.32 15.83 -0.09
C ASP A 17 21.01 15.47 -1.42
N THR A 18 22.29 15.83 -1.57
CA THR A 18 23.08 15.51 -2.78
C THR A 18 23.48 14.04 -2.85
N GLU A 19 23.65 13.38 -1.71
CA GLU A 19 24.03 11.96 -1.67
C GLU A 19 22.88 11.08 -2.15
N VAL A 20 21.66 11.35 -1.68
CA VAL A 20 20.45 10.65 -2.14
C VAL A 20 20.18 10.91 -3.62
N LYS A 21 20.35 12.16 -4.09
CA LYS A 21 20.22 12.49 -5.53
C LYS A 21 21.15 11.63 -6.40
N GLU A 22 22.40 11.45 -5.99
CA GLU A 22 23.36 10.61 -6.72
C GLU A 22 23.01 9.11 -6.65
N ILE A 23 22.48 8.62 -5.52
CA ILE A 23 22.00 7.23 -5.42
C ILE A 23 20.81 6.98 -6.35
N ILE A 24 19.82 7.89 -6.39
CA ILE A 24 18.66 7.81 -7.29
C ILE A 24 19.12 7.78 -8.76
N LYS A 25 20.10 8.62 -9.12
CA LYS A 25 20.66 8.64 -10.47
C LYS A 25 21.35 7.32 -10.82
N LYS A 26 22.13 6.74 -9.90
CA LYS A 26 22.75 5.42 -10.09
C LYS A 26 21.71 4.33 -10.29
N GLU A 27 20.63 4.34 -9.51
CA GLU A 27 19.55 3.36 -9.65
C GLU A 27 18.80 3.51 -10.98
N LEU A 28 18.51 4.74 -11.43
CA LEU A 28 17.91 4.99 -12.73
C LEU A 28 18.80 4.44 -13.87
N GLU A 29 20.11 4.65 -13.79
CA GLU A 29 21.04 4.10 -14.78
C GLU A 29 21.13 2.57 -14.72
N ARG A 30 21.02 1.97 -13.53
CA ARG A 30 20.91 0.50 -13.38
C ARG A 30 19.66 -0.01 -14.10
N GLN A 31 18.49 0.57 -13.81
CA GLN A 31 17.20 0.16 -14.39
C GLN A 31 17.19 0.27 -15.92
N LYS A 32 17.82 1.30 -16.49
CA LYS A 32 17.92 1.47 -17.95
C LYS A 32 18.81 0.44 -18.66
N ARG A 33 19.80 -0.13 -17.95
CA ARG A 33 20.84 -0.99 -18.53
C ARG A 33 20.62 -2.47 -18.26
N GLN A 34 19.62 -2.82 -17.46
CA GLN A 34 19.36 -4.19 -17.05
C GLN A 34 18.06 -4.72 -17.64
N LEU A 35 18.09 -6.00 -18.01
CA LEU A 35 16.89 -6.76 -18.28
C LEU A 35 16.31 -7.23 -16.93
N ILE A 36 15.12 -6.73 -16.58
CA ILE A 36 14.42 -7.11 -15.35
C ILE A 36 13.51 -8.31 -15.65
N LEU A 37 13.79 -9.44 -15.00
CA LEU A 37 13.07 -10.70 -15.16
C LEU A 37 12.35 -11.14 -13.87
N ILE A 38 12.30 -10.26 -12.87
CA ILE A 38 11.56 -10.52 -11.63
C ILE A 38 10.08 -10.28 -11.94
N ALA A 39 9.27 -11.34 -11.89
CA ALA A 39 7.86 -11.32 -12.34
C ALA A 39 6.97 -10.30 -11.61
N SER A 40 7.32 -9.91 -10.38
CA SER A 40 6.59 -8.95 -9.57
C SER A 40 7.07 -7.51 -9.72
N GLU A 41 8.16 -7.26 -10.44
CA GLU A 41 8.65 -5.91 -10.71
C GLU A 41 8.03 -5.33 -11.98
N ASN A 42 7.86 -4.01 -12.00
CA ASN A 42 7.36 -3.29 -13.17
C ASN A 42 7.83 -1.83 -13.16
N PHE A 43 7.84 -1.19 -14.31
CA PHE A 43 8.09 0.25 -14.46
C PHE A 43 6.76 0.99 -14.57
N THR A 44 6.44 1.79 -13.56
CA THR A 44 5.23 2.63 -13.60
C THR A 44 5.43 3.87 -14.47
N SER A 45 4.34 4.56 -14.79
CA SER A 45 4.39 5.79 -15.58
C SER A 45 4.95 6.98 -14.77
N GLN A 46 5.53 7.95 -15.48
CA GLN A 46 6.05 9.17 -14.84
C GLN A 46 4.97 9.95 -14.08
N GLU A 47 3.72 9.93 -14.56
CA GLU A 47 2.61 10.63 -13.91
C GLU A 47 2.24 10.01 -12.57
N VAL A 48 2.35 8.68 -12.44
CA VAL A 48 2.17 8.01 -11.14
C VAL A 48 3.26 8.43 -10.17
N ILE A 49 4.53 8.47 -10.60
CA ILE A 49 5.66 8.90 -9.76
C ILE A 49 5.47 10.35 -9.28
N LYS A 50 5.12 11.27 -10.18
CA LYS A 50 4.87 12.69 -9.83
C LYS A 50 3.73 12.83 -8.82
N THR A 51 2.65 12.06 -9.00
CA THR A 51 1.49 12.09 -8.11
C THR A 51 1.84 11.61 -6.70
N MET A 52 2.63 10.54 -6.58
CA MET A 52 3.09 10.01 -5.28
C MET A 52 3.98 11.00 -4.52
N GLY A 53 4.76 11.81 -5.23
CA GLY A 53 5.59 12.88 -4.64
C GLY A 53 4.89 14.23 -4.49
N SER A 54 3.56 14.29 -4.59
CA SER A 54 2.81 15.54 -4.57
C SER A 54 2.42 16.00 -3.16
N VAL A 55 1.81 17.19 -3.08
CA VAL A 55 1.31 17.79 -1.83
C VAL A 55 0.27 16.94 -1.10
N LEU A 56 -0.29 15.91 -1.76
CA LEU A 56 -1.21 14.96 -1.13
C LEU A 56 -0.59 14.28 0.09
N THR A 57 0.73 14.07 0.11
CA THR A 57 1.40 13.46 1.28
C THR A 57 1.26 14.26 2.58
N ASN A 58 0.89 15.55 2.50
CA ASN A 58 0.80 16.42 3.68
C ASN A 58 -0.53 16.30 4.43
N LYS A 59 -1.52 15.61 3.86
CA LYS A 59 -2.88 15.60 4.40
C LYS A 59 -3.16 14.32 5.20
N TYR A 60 -3.58 14.51 6.45
CA TYR A 60 -4.17 13.46 7.27
C TYR A 60 -5.69 13.38 6.98
N ALA A 61 -6.16 12.28 6.40
CA ALA A 61 -7.53 12.11 5.90
C ALA A 61 -8.19 10.83 6.43
N GLU A 62 -8.15 10.63 7.75
CA GLU A 62 -8.72 9.45 8.40
C GLU A 62 -10.25 9.38 8.24
N GLY A 63 -10.75 8.16 8.01
CA GLY A 63 -12.15 7.87 7.70
C GLY A 63 -12.38 7.60 6.23
N TYR A 64 -13.63 7.68 5.79
CA TYR A 64 -14.03 7.48 4.38
C TYR A 64 -14.54 8.78 3.77
N PRO A 65 -14.63 8.88 2.44
CA PRO A 65 -15.16 10.07 1.79
C PRO A 65 -16.55 10.46 2.32
N GLY A 66 -16.72 11.70 2.77
CA GLY A 66 -17.93 12.21 3.44
C GLY A 66 -18.04 11.90 4.93
N PHE A 67 -17.19 11.04 5.48
CA PHE A 67 -17.16 10.61 6.88
C PHE A 67 -15.73 10.67 7.42
N ARG A 68 -15.15 11.86 7.43
CA ARG A 68 -13.77 12.12 7.89
C ARG A 68 -13.74 12.54 9.35
N TYR A 69 -12.72 12.11 10.07
CA TYR A 69 -12.46 12.56 11.44
C TYR A 69 -11.87 13.97 11.51
N TYR A 70 -11.24 14.43 10.41
CA TYR A 70 -10.57 15.73 10.31
C TYR A 70 -11.15 16.59 9.18
N ALA A 71 -11.19 17.91 9.41
CA ALA A 71 -11.67 18.89 8.44
C ALA A 71 -10.69 19.11 7.27
N GLY A 72 -11.17 19.71 6.18
CA GLY A 72 -10.35 20.12 5.02
C GLY A 72 -9.93 18.95 4.14
N CYS A 73 -10.81 17.98 3.93
CA CYS A 73 -10.58 16.75 3.16
C CYS A 73 -11.35 16.74 1.84
N GLU A 74 -11.90 17.86 1.38
CA GLU A 74 -12.82 17.94 0.24
C GLU A 74 -12.17 17.40 -1.04
N ASN A 75 -10.92 17.82 -1.32
CA ASN A 75 -10.15 17.32 -2.46
C ASN A 75 -9.70 15.86 -2.29
N PHE A 76 -9.52 15.42 -1.04
CA PHE A 76 -9.17 14.03 -0.72
C PHE A 76 -10.35 13.09 -0.94
N ASP A 77 -11.56 13.54 -0.61
CA ASP A 77 -12.79 12.82 -0.90
C ASP A 77 -13.00 12.67 -2.40
N GLU A 78 -12.72 13.71 -3.18
CA GLU A 78 -12.83 13.65 -4.64
C GLU A 78 -11.86 12.63 -5.25
N ILE A 79 -10.57 12.69 -4.89
CA ILE A 79 -9.57 11.77 -5.46
C ILE A 79 -9.81 10.32 -5.03
N GLU A 80 -10.21 10.09 -3.77
CA GLU A 80 -10.50 8.75 -3.28
C GLU A 80 -11.77 8.17 -3.92
N LYS A 81 -12.85 8.96 -4.05
CA LYS A 81 -14.05 8.54 -4.79
C LYS A 81 -13.73 8.21 -6.25
N LEU A 82 -12.90 9.01 -6.90
CA LEU A 82 -12.46 8.76 -8.28
C LEU A 82 -11.67 7.45 -8.40
N ALA A 83 -10.77 7.19 -7.46
CA ALA A 83 -10.01 5.94 -7.40
C ALA A 83 -10.92 4.72 -7.20
N ILE A 84 -11.86 4.78 -6.25
CA ILE A 84 -12.86 3.72 -6.01
C ILE A 84 -13.68 3.45 -7.27
N ASN A 85 -14.21 4.50 -7.91
CA ASN A 85 -15.01 4.36 -9.13
C ASN A 85 -14.23 3.72 -10.27
N ARG A 86 -12.97 4.12 -10.46
CA ARG A 86 -12.09 3.53 -11.49
C ARG A 86 -11.75 2.09 -11.18
N ALA A 87 -11.47 1.74 -9.94
CA ALA A 87 -11.22 0.35 -9.54
C ALA A 87 -12.46 -0.52 -9.79
N ASN A 88 -13.63 -0.05 -9.37
CA ASN A 88 -14.90 -0.74 -9.61
C ASN A 88 -15.19 -0.93 -11.10
N GLN A 89 -14.96 0.10 -11.92
CA GLN A 89 -15.13 -0.01 -13.37
C GLN A 89 -14.13 -0.98 -14.00
N LEU A 90 -12.86 -0.94 -13.58
CA LEU A 90 -11.79 -1.76 -14.14
C LEU A 90 -11.99 -3.25 -13.86
N PHE A 91 -12.43 -3.60 -12.64
CA PHE A 91 -12.56 -4.99 -12.20
C PHE A 91 -14.02 -5.49 -12.18
N GLY A 92 -14.99 -4.65 -12.52
CA GLY A 92 -16.42 -5.01 -12.47
C GLY A 92 -16.94 -5.27 -11.06
N SER A 93 -16.36 -4.63 -10.03
CA SER A 93 -16.75 -4.81 -8.63
C SER A 93 -17.81 -3.80 -8.19
N ASN A 94 -18.66 -4.20 -7.24
CA ASN A 94 -19.65 -3.31 -6.62
C ASN A 94 -19.01 -2.34 -5.62
N TYR A 95 -17.95 -2.78 -4.95
CA TYR A 95 -17.26 -2.04 -3.91
C TYR A 95 -15.76 -2.27 -4.01
N SER A 96 -14.98 -1.23 -3.69
CA SER A 96 -13.51 -1.28 -3.60
C SER A 96 -13.06 -0.45 -2.40
N ASN A 97 -12.08 -0.97 -1.66
CA ASN A 97 -11.33 -0.19 -0.68
C ASN A 97 -9.93 0.06 -1.24
N VAL A 98 -9.56 1.34 -1.39
CA VAL A 98 -8.29 1.79 -1.99
C VAL A 98 -7.29 2.32 -0.95
N GLN A 99 -7.58 2.17 0.34
CA GLN A 99 -6.74 2.65 1.44
C GLN A 99 -5.60 1.69 1.89
N PRO A 100 -5.63 0.35 1.66
CA PRO A 100 -4.51 -0.49 2.06
C PRO A 100 -3.18 -0.07 1.43
N HIS A 101 -2.14 0.12 2.26
CA HIS A 101 -0.83 0.61 1.81
C HIS A 101 -0.04 -0.40 0.96
N SER A 102 -0.34 -1.68 1.06
CA SER A 102 0.31 -2.76 0.32
C SER A 102 -0.58 -4.00 0.26
N GLY A 103 -0.21 -4.99 -0.57
CA GLY A 103 -0.93 -6.26 -0.65
C GLY A 103 -0.96 -7.04 0.68
N VAL A 104 0.07 -6.91 1.51
CA VAL A 104 0.10 -7.53 2.85
C VAL A 104 -0.95 -6.90 3.75
N ASN A 105 -1.06 -5.57 3.75
CA ASN A 105 -2.07 -4.85 4.54
C ASN A 105 -3.50 -5.15 4.04
N ALA A 106 -3.68 -5.34 2.73
CA ALA A 106 -4.98 -5.70 2.17
C ALA A 106 -5.45 -7.08 2.67
N ASN A 107 -4.59 -8.10 2.61
CA ASN A 107 -4.91 -9.43 3.15
C ASN A 107 -5.20 -9.38 4.65
N LEU A 108 -4.39 -8.62 5.39
CA LEU A 108 -4.57 -8.42 6.83
C LEU A 108 -5.94 -7.78 7.15
N ALA A 109 -6.34 -6.75 6.40
CA ALA A 109 -7.65 -6.12 6.57
C ALA A 109 -8.81 -7.10 6.34
N VAL A 110 -8.69 -7.98 5.34
CA VAL A 110 -9.68 -9.03 5.10
C VAL A 110 -9.75 -9.99 6.29
N TYR A 111 -8.61 -10.52 6.77
CA TYR A 111 -8.60 -11.45 7.90
C TYR A 111 -9.21 -10.84 9.16
N LEU A 112 -8.84 -9.61 9.50
CA LEU A 112 -9.39 -8.90 10.66
C LEU A 112 -10.89 -8.61 10.53
N SER A 113 -11.42 -8.53 9.30
CA SER A 113 -12.85 -8.24 9.07
C SER A 113 -13.77 -9.45 9.18
N VAL A 114 -13.26 -10.67 8.97
CA VAL A 114 -14.10 -11.88 8.89
C VAL A 114 -13.67 -13.04 9.80
N LEU A 115 -12.46 -13.00 10.37
CA LEU A 115 -11.92 -14.09 11.21
C LEU A 115 -11.83 -13.65 12.67
N ASN A 116 -12.03 -14.63 13.55
CA ASN A 116 -11.80 -14.51 14.99
C ASN A 116 -10.51 -15.22 15.40
N CYS A 117 -10.03 -14.91 16.61
CA CYS A 117 -8.91 -15.64 17.19
C CYS A 117 -9.26 -17.13 17.30
N GLY A 118 -8.36 -17.99 16.84
CA GLY A 118 -8.55 -19.43 16.81
C GLY A 118 -9.13 -19.99 15.51
N ASP A 119 -9.67 -19.13 14.63
CA ASP A 119 -10.12 -19.54 13.30
C ASP A 119 -8.96 -20.07 12.46
N ARG A 120 -9.30 -20.83 11.41
CA ARG A 120 -8.32 -21.46 10.53
C ARG A 120 -8.42 -20.93 9.12
N ILE A 121 -7.28 -20.74 8.49
CA ILE A 121 -7.16 -20.46 7.06
C ILE A 121 -6.43 -21.62 6.37
N LEU A 122 -6.83 -21.91 5.14
CA LEU A 122 -6.11 -22.79 4.24
C LEU A 122 -5.41 -21.93 3.18
N SER A 123 -4.12 -22.17 2.96
CA SER A 123 -3.37 -21.47 1.93
C SER A 123 -2.33 -22.34 1.26
N MET A 124 -1.86 -21.92 0.09
CA MET A 124 -0.74 -22.57 -0.59
C MET A 124 0.54 -22.39 0.22
N ASN A 125 1.36 -23.44 0.28
CA ASN A 125 2.66 -23.39 0.93
C ASN A 125 3.59 -22.43 0.17
N LEU A 126 4.45 -21.73 0.90
CA LEU A 126 5.42 -20.80 0.30
C LEU A 126 6.35 -21.50 -0.70
N ARG A 127 6.75 -22.75 -0.41
CA ARG A 127 7.60 -23.55 -1.30
C ARG A 127 6.93 -23.92 -2.62
N ASP A 128 5.61 -23.97 -2.60
CA ASP A 128 4.76 -24.33 -3.73
C ASP A 128 4.19 -23.07 -4.43
N GLY A 129 4.73 -21.89 -4.13
CA GLY A 129 4.37 -20.61 -4.76
C GLY A 129 3.40 -19.74 -3.97
N GLY A 130 3.14 -20.08 -2.69
CA GLY A 130 2.36 -19.25 -1.78
C GLY A 130 3.01 -17.90 -1.50
N HIS A 131 2.33 -17.05 -0.73
CA HIS A 131 2.83 -15.74 -0.32
C HIS A 131 2.88 -15.63 1.20
N LEU A 132 3.83 -14.85 1.73
CA LEU A 132 4.04 -14.72 3.17
C LEU A 132 2.78 -14.29 3.93
N SER A 133 1.99 -13.38 3.35
CA SER A 133 0.74 -12.90 3.97
C SER A 133 -0.36 -13.95 4.04
N HIS A 134 -0.22 -15.13 3.42
CA HIS A 134 -1.25 -16.18 3.44
C HIS A 134 -1.14 -17.13 4.65
N GLY A 135 -0.34 -16.80 5.66
CA GLY A 135 -0.21 -17.66 6.86
C GLY A 135 1.20 -17.93 7.33
N HIS A 136 2.24 -17.32 6.74
CA HIS A 136 3.60 -17.59 7.18
C HIS A 136 3.87 -16.97 8.57
N ASN A 137 4.61 -17.66 9.42
CA ASN A 137 5.00 -17.23 10.79
C ASN A 137 5.76 -15.89 10.86
N LEU A 138 6.17 -15.33 9.72
CA LEU A 138 6.80 -14.01 9.66
C LEU A 138 5.77 -12.87 9.61
N LEU A 139 4.50 -13.17 9.32
CA LEU A 139 3.43 -12.21 9.48
C LEU A 139 2.99 -12.20 10.95
N ILE A 140 2.80 -11.00 11.50
CA ILE A 140 2.55 -10.73 12.93
C ILE A 140 1.34 -11.48 13.54
N LEU A 141 0.47 -12.07 12.72
CA LEU A 141 -0.79 -12.71 13.15
C LEU A 141 -0.75 -14.24 13.35
N TYR A 142 0.39 -14.91 13.12
CA TYR A 142 0.43 -16.38 13.10
C TYR A 142 1.40 -16.96 14.10
N HIS A 143 0.99 -18.05 14.75
CA HIS A 143 1.85 -18.74 15.71
C HIS A 143 2.12 -20.21 15.39
N LEU A 144 1.26 -20.92 14.65
CA LEU A 144 1.42 -22.37 14.41
C LEU A 144 0.87 -22.82 13.05
N ASN A 145 1.74 -23.45 12.25
CA ASN A 145 1.35 -24.35 11.18
C ASN A 145 0.75 -25.61 11.82
N LEU A 146 -0.51 -25.90 11.51
CA LEU A 146 -1.20 -27.02 12.13
C LEU A 146 -0.95 -28.34 11.38
N LEU A 147 -1.03 -28.31 10.04
CA LEU A 147 -0.94 -29.47 9.15
C LEU A 147 -0.53 -29.01 7.74
N GLU A 148 0.28 -29.81 7.05
CA GLU A 148 0.58 -29.66 5.61
C GLU A 148 0.00 -30.85 4.83
N THR A 149 -0.66 -30.59 3.72
CA THR A 149 -1.22 -31.62 2.83
C THR A 149 -1.13 -31.13 1.37
N ASP A 150 -0.53 -31.91 0.48
CA ASP A 150 -0.53 -31.69 -0.98
C ASP A 150 -0.27 -30.24 -1.44
N GLY A 151 0.77 -29.60 -0.88
CA GLY A 151 1.18 -28.24 -1.24
C GLY A 151 0.35 -27.12 -0.58
N TYR A 152 -0.57 -27.47 0.30
CA TYR A 152 -1.34 -26.55 1.13
C TYR A 152 -1.00 -26.68 2.62
N GLN A 153 -1.27 -25.63 3.37
CA GLN A 153 -0.99 -25.50 4.79
C GLN A 153 -2.18 -24.88 5.52
N PHE A 154 -2.49 -25.42 6.70
CA PHE A 154 -3.48 -24.86 7.60
C PHE A 154 -2.81 -24.00 8.67
N HIS A 155 -3.32 -22.79 8.83
CA HIS A 155 -2.86 -21.84 9.84
C HIS A 155 -3.96 -21.52 10.81
N ARG A 156 -3.60 -21.39 12.08
CA ARG A 156 -4.49 -20.84 13.10
C ARG A 156 -4.19 -19.37 13.32
N ILE A 157 -5.21 -18.53 13.18
CA ILE A 157 -5.12 -17.11 13.48
C ILE A 157 -5.02 -16.93 14.99
N GLN A 158 -4.05 -16.13 15.45
CA GLN A 158 -4.04 -15.62 16.82
C GLN A 158 -3.81 -14.11 16.75
N PHE A 159 -4.76 -13.35 17.28
CA PHE A 159 -4.63 -11.91 17.48
C PHE A 159 -3.97 -11.63 18.82
#